data_AF-A0A316RJV3-F1
#
_entry.id   AF-A0A316RJV3-F1
#
_cell.length_a   1.000
_cell.length_b   1.000
_cell.length_c   1.000
_cell.angle_alpha   90.00
_cell.angle_beta   90.00
_cell.angle_gamma   90.00
#
_symmetry.space_group_name_H-M   'P 1'
#
loop_
_entity.id
_entity.type
_entity.pdbx_description
1 polymer ?
#
loop_
_entity_poly.entity_id
_entity_poly.type
_entity_poly.pdbx_seq_one_letter_code
_entity_poly.pdbx_strand_id
1 'polypeptide(L)'
;MTVTGARQTKRGRIAVEIDGEYLASVSPQAWIDSGLYEGCETEPEQLNRLLRENRTWEAKQRALRMLSAQSYTTWQLTRRLAAKTDQESAEQAVQRMEELGLLDDADYAKRFAQELFENRRFAPRRIRLELTRRGIPSSLCEEAIDALDLDNLEERAAQLVAARFGIPQTPAEQRRAAALLERYGYPAAIVRSVLHGTPCGEYSETEDML
;
A
#
# COMPACT_ATOMS: atom_id res chain seq x y z
N MET A 1 25.59 7.28 34.25
CA MET A 1 24.31 7.95 34.59
C MET A 1 23.56 7.04 35.54
N THR A 2 22.65 7.53 36.37
CA THR A 2 21.92 6.69 37.33
C THR A 2 20.43 6.71 37.06
N VAL A 3 19.79 5.54 37.06
CA VAL A 3 18.33 5.46 37.03
C VAL A 3 17.80 5.91 38.39
N THR A 4 17.19 7.08 38.46
CA THR A 4 16.72 7.65 39.74
C THR A 4 15.26 7.37 40.03
N GLY A 5 14.49 6.92 39.05
CA GLY A 5 13.08 6.61 39.25
C GLY A 5 12.47 5.76 38.15
N ALA A 6 11.62 4.82 38.54
CA ALA A 6 10.80 4.03 37.60
C ALA A 6 9.39 3.82 38.15
N ARG A 7 8.43 4.64 37.69
CA ARG A 7 7.06 4.65 38.23
C ARG A 7 6.00 4.38 37.17
N GLN A 8 4.96 3.64 37.54
CA GLN A 8 3.84 3.41 36.63
C GLN A 8 2.99 4.68 36.46
N THR A 9 2.67 5.01 35.20
CA THR A 9 1.80 6.12 34.82
C THR A 9 0.33 5.68 34.85
N LYS A 10 -0.61 6.63 34.84
CA LYS A 10 -2.06 6.35 34.75
C LYS A 10 -2.45 5.54 33.50
N ARG A 11 -1.62 5.55 32.46
CA ARG A 11 -1.82 4.80 31.22
C ARG A 11 -1.09 3.46 31.20
N GLY A 12 -0.59 3.00 32.36
CA GLY A 12 0.07 1.70 32.52
C GLY A 12 1.51 1.61 32.03
N ARG A 13 2.06 2.69 31.46
CA ARG A 13 3.48 2.79 31.04
C ARG A 13 4.41 3.09 32.20
N ILE A 14 5.71 2.83 32.08
CA ILE A 14 6.71 3.16 33.09
C ILE A 14 7.35 4.51 32.74
N ALA A 15 7.22 5.51 33.59
CA ALA A 15 7.98 6.76 33.50
C ALA A 15 9.37 6.54 34.12
N VAL A 16 10.40 6.72 33.30
CA VAL A 16 11.80 6.51 33.66
C VAL A 16 12.45 7.88 33.88
N GLU A 17 13.15 8.01 35.00
CA GLU A 17 13.90 9.19 35.40
C GLU A 17 15.40 8.84 35.50
N ILE A 18 16.26 9.66 34.90
CA ILE A 18 17.72 9.51 34.91
C ILE A 18 18.31 10.76 35.54
N ASP A 19 19.21 10.58 36.52
CA ASP A 19 19.88 11.67 37.24
C ASP A 19 18.90 12.75 37.79
N GLY A 20 17.68 12.33 38.14
CA GLY A 20 16.61 13.19 38.66
C GLY A 20 15.71 13.84 37.61
N GLU A 21 15.97 13.62 36.31
CA GLU A 21 15.20 14.18 35.21
C GLU A 21 14.37 13.13 34.47
N TYR A 22 13.15 13.50 34.07
CA TYR A 22 12.30 12.63 33.25
C TYR A 22 12.91 12.39 31.87
N LEU A 23 13.22 11.14 31.55
CA LEU A 23 13.74 10.74 30.25
C LEU A 23 12.59 10.44 29.28
N ALA A 24 11.78 9.43 29.61
CA ALA A 24 10.73 8.93 28.74
C ALA A 24 9.73 8.08 29.50
N SER A 25 8.58 7.84 28.87
CA SER A 25 7.64 6.83 29.31
C SER A 25 7.75 5.63 28.38
N VAL A 26 8.14 4.47 28.89
CA VAL A 26 8.37 3.23 28.14
C VAL A 26 7.31 2.18 28.42
N SER A 27 7.18 1.18 27.54
CA SER A 27 6.30 0.04 27.81
C SER A 27 6.83 -0.78 28.99
N PRO A 28 5.96 -1.43 29.80
CA PRO A 28 6.41 -2.31 30.88
C PRO A 28 7.33 -3.43 30.40
N GLN A 29 7.06 -3.98 29.21
CA GLN A 29 7.90 -5.03 28.63
C GLN A 29 9.29 -4.52 28.28
N ALA A 30 9.42 -3.36 27.62
CA ALA A 30 10.72 -2.79 27.29
C ALA A 30 11.52 -2.44 28.56
N TRP A 31 10.84 -1.99 29.61
CA TRP A 31 11.47 -1.77 30.92
C TRP A 31 12.05 -3.08 31.49
N ILE A 32 11.26 -4.15 31.51
CA ILE A 32 11.68 -5.47 32.00
C ILE A 32 12.84 -6.02 31.15
N ASP A 33 12.71 -5.99 29.82
CA ASP A 33 13.70 -6.54 28.89
C ASP A 33 15.04 -5.79 28.94
N SER A 34 15.02 -4.51 29.34
CA SER A 34 16.24 -3.70 29.46
C SER A 34 17.16 -4.12 30.61
N GLY A 35 16.64 -4.86 31.60
CA GLY A 35 17.35 -5.22 32.82
C GLY A 35 17.67 -4.05 33.76
N LEU A 36 17.19 -2.85 33.46
CA LEU A 36 17.36 -1.66 34.30
C LEU A 36 16.45 -1.72 35.52
N TYR A 37 16.91 -1.15 36.62
CA TYR A 37 16.15 -0.99 37.85
C TYR A 37 16.51 0.34 38.54
N GLU A 38 15.61 0.83 39.39
CA GLU A 38 15.84 2.06 40.14
C GLU A 38 17.08 1.94 41.04
N GLY A 39 17.97 2.92 40.96
CA GLY A 39 19.25 2.95 41.66
C GLY A 39 20.42 2.31 40.91
N CYS A 40 20.23 1.71 39.74
CA CYS A 40 21.34 1.16 38.96
C CYS A 40 22.10 2.24 38.19
N GLU A 41 23.40 2.03 38.03
CA GLU A 41 24.19 2.77 37.04
C GLU A 41 23.84 2.26 35.64
N THR A 42 23.87 3.16 34.66
CA THR A 42 23.59 2.87 33.26
C THR A 42 24.47 3.71 32.36
N GLU A 43 24.78 3.13 31.21
CA GLU A 43 25.50 3.77 30.11
C GLU A 43 24.52 4.30 29.05
N PRO A 44 24.92 5.33 28.27
CA PRO A 44 24.11 5.89 27.19
C PRO A 44 23.63 4.83 26.19
N GLU A 45 24.45 3.83 25.88
CA GLU A 45 24.12 2.77 24.92
C GLU A 45 22.94 1.91 25.39
N GLN A 46 22.87 1.61 26.70
CA GLN A 46 21.78 0.82 27.27
C GLN A 46 20.46 1.62 27.28
N LEU A 47 20.53 2.92 27.59
CA LEU A 47 19.37 3.82 27.49
C LEU A 47 18.89 3.95 26.04
N ASN A 48 19.82 4.12 25.09
CA ASN A 48 19.50 4.19 23.66
C ASN A 48 18.81 2.92 23.17
N ARG A 49 19.25 1.75 23.63
CA ARG A 49 18.60 0.47 23.35
C ARG A 49 17.16 0.45 23.87
N LEU A 50 16.95 0.76 25.16
CA LEU A 50 15.62 0.84 25.77
C LEU A 50 14.68 1.78 24.97
N LEU A 51 15.18 2.96 24.61
CA LEU A 51 14.38 3.95 23.87
C LEU A 51 14.03 3.45 22.47
N ARG A 52 14.94 2.78 21.77
CA ARG A 52 14.71 2.20 20.44
C ARG A 52 13.68 1.06 20.50
N GLU A 53 13.83 0.15 21.45
CA GLU A 53 12.87 -0.94 21.67
C GLU A 53 11.48 -0.39 22.00
N ASN A 54 11.41 0.66 22.82
CA ASN A 54 10.15 1.33 23.11
C ASN A 54 9.52 1.97 21.87
N ARG A 55 10.30 2.65 21.01
CA ARG A 55 9.78 3.21 19.75
C ARG A 55 9.25 2.13 18.81
N THR A 56 9.95 1.00 18.72
CA THR A 56 9.49 -0.17 17.96
C THR A 56 8.18 -0.73 18.52
N TRP A 57 8.06 -0.83 19.85
CA TRP A 57 6.81 -1.26 20.50
C TRP A 57 5.66 -0.30 20.19
N GLU A 58 5.88 1.01 20.29
CA GLU A 58 4.87 2.03 19.98
C GLU A 58 4.44 1.99 18.52
N ALA A 59 5.40 1.79 17.60
CA ALA A 59 5.13 1.60 16.18
C ALA A 59 4.24 0.37 15.93
N LYS A 60 4.51 -0.76 16.58
CA LYS A 60 3.67 -1.98 16.51
C LYS A 60 2.25 -1.72 17.02
N GLN A 61 2.10 -1.05 18.15
CA GLN A 61 0.77 -0.69 18.69
C GLN A 61 0.01 0.29 17.78
N ARG A 62 0.72 1.19 17.11
CA ARG A 62 0.12 2.09 16.11
C ARG A 62 -0.29 1.32 14.86
N ALA A 63 0.55 0.40 14.38
CA ALA A 63 0.27 -0.46 13.23
C ALA A 63 -1.01 -1.29 13.45
N LEU A 64 -1.12 -1.96 14.60
CA LEU A 64 -2.31 -2.73 14.97
C LEU A 64 -3.58 -1.89 14.93
N ARG A 65 -3.56 -0.69 15.54
CA ARG A 65 -4.72 0.22 15.51
C ARG A 65 -5.09 0.71 14.12
N MET A 66 -4.09 0.88 13.24
CA MET A 66 -4.35 1.26 11.86
C MET A 66 -4.98 0.11 11.08
N LEU A 67 -4.42 -1.09 11.21
CA LEU A 67 -4.90 -2.29 10.52
C LEU A 67 -6.28 -2.74 10.99
N SER A 68 -6.64 -2.49 12.26
CA SER A 68 -8.01 -2.74 12.74
C SER A 68 -9.06 -1.82 12.11
N ALA A 69 -8.65 -0.65 11.59
CA ALA A 69 -9.55 0.32 10.98
C ALA A 69 -9.62 0.19 9.46
N GLN A 70 -8.51 -0.15 8.81
CA GLN A 70 -8.43 -0.26 7.35
C GLN A 70 -7.25 -1.13 6.92
N SER A 71 -7.40 -1.85 5.79
CA SER A 71 -6.27 -2.51 5.12
C SER A 71 -5.27 -1.49 4.55
N TYR A 72 -3.98 -1.84 4.63
CA TYR A 72 -2.85 -1.12 4.07
C TYR A 72 -1.94 -2.08 3.31
N THR A 73 -1.20 -1.54 2.35
CA THR A 73 0.00 -2.22 1.84
C THR A 73 1.17 -2.02 2.80
N THR A 74 2.20 -2.86 2.69
CA THR A 74 3.45 -2.72 3.45
C THR A 74 4.03 -1.31 3.30
N TRP A 75 4.16 -0.84 2.06
CA TRP A 75 4.65 0.50 1.73
C TRP A 75 3.82 1.62 2.37
N GLN A 76 2.49 1.53 2.30
CA GLN A 76 1.61 2.53 2.89
C GLN A 76 1.76 2.58 4.40
N LEU A 77 1.82 1.41 5.05
CA LEU A 77 1.93 1.32 6.50
C LEU A 77 3.28 1.84 6.98
N THR A 78 4.39 1.41 6.36
CA THR A 78 5.75 1.88 6.66
C THR A 78 5.82 3.40 6.56
N ARG A 79 5.37 3.98 5.44
CA ARG A 79 5.39 5.42 5.22
C ARG A 79 4.58 6.20 6.28
N ARG A 80 3.43 5.66 6.70
CA ARG A 80 2.59 6.31 7.72
C ARG A 80 3.17 6.18 9.13
N LEU A 81 3.85 5.08 9.44
CA LEU A 81 4.53 4.88 10.71
C LEU A 81 5.78 5.77 10.80
N ALA A 82 6.60 5.79 9.75
CA ALA A 82 7.82 6.61 9.66
C ALA A 82 7.57 8.12 9.80
N ALA A 83 6.34 8.59 9.54
CA ALA A 83 5.95 9.98 9.83
C ALA A 83 5.83 10.30 11.34
N LYS A 84 5.89 9.30 12.22
CA LYS A 84 5.69 9.41 13.67
C LYS A 84 6.75 8.69 14.51
N THR A 85 7.63 7.92 13.90
CA THR A 85 8.71 7.17 14.54
C THR A 85 9.90 7.08 13.56
N ASP A 86 11.05 6.58 14.02
CA ASP A 86 12.18 6.33 13.12
C ASP A 86 11.90 5.22 12.10
N GLN A 87 12.59 5.29 10.95
CA GLN A 87 12.39 4.38 9.83
C GLN A 87 12.59 2.92 10.23
N GLU A 88 13.61 2.63 11.02
CA GLU A 88 13.96 1.28 11.47
C GLU A 88 12.86 0.68 12.35
N SER A 89 12.32 1.46 13.29
CA SER A 89 11.18 1.04 14.12
C SER A 89 9.89 0.84 13.32
N ALA A 90 9.69 1.64 12.26
CA ALA A 90 8.56 1.48 11.35
C ALA A 90 8.66 0.17 10.56
N GLU A 91 9.83 -0.12 9.98
CA GLU A 91 10.09 -1.35 9.23
C GLU A 91 9.93 -2.60 10.10
N GLN A 92 10.51 -2.61 11.31
CA GLN A 92 10.35 -3.71 12.25
C GLN A 92 8.89 -3.92 12.67
N ALA A 93 8.11 -2.85 12.78
CA ALA A 93 6.68 -2.95 13.07
C ALA A 93 5.92 -3.59 11.89
N VAL A 94 6.20 -3.16 10.66
CA VAL A 94 5.58 -3.71 9.44
C VAL A 94 5.94 -5.18 9.24
N GLN A 95 7.23 -5.53 9.34
CA GLN A 95 7.69 -6.92 9.25
C GLN A 95 6.95 -7.79 10.26
N ARG A 96 6.77 -7.30 11.50
CA ARG A 96 6.01 -8.06 12.50
C ARG A 96 4.54 -8.23 12.14
N MET A 97 3.93 -7.26 11.46
CA MET A 97 2.53 -7.39 10.99
C MET A 97 2.42 -8.40 9.85
N GLU A 98 3.41 -8.46 8.95
CA GLU A 98 3.49 -9.49 7.89
C GLU A 98 3.67 -10.90 8.48
N GLU A 99 4.57 -11.08 9.44
CA GLU A 99 4.77 -12.36 10.15
C GLU A 99 3.51 -12.87 10.86
N LEU A 100 2.66 -11.94 11.32
CA LEU A 100 1.38 -12.26 11.96
C LEU A 100 0.25 -12.50 10.94
N GLY A 101 0.52 -12.40 9.63
CA GLY A 101 -0.48 -12.53 8.57
C GLY A 101 -1.48 -11.37 8.52
N LEU A 102 -1.17 -10.23 9.14
CA LEU A 102 -2.03 -9.04 9.15
C LEU A 102 -1.80 -8.15 7.93
N LEU A 103 -0.71 -8.38 7.20
CA LEU A 103 -0.37 -7.77 5.94
C LEU A 103 -0.08 -8.85 4.91
N ASP A 104 -0.67 -8.68 3.74
CA ASP A 104 -0.41 -9.50 2.57
C ASP A 104 -0.62 -8.60 1.34
N ASP A 105 0.49 -8.15 0.76
CA ASP A 105 0.45 -7.26 -0.42
C ASP A 105 -0.07 -7.99 -1.66
N ALA A 106 0.08 -9.32 -1.74
CA ALA A 106 -0.40 -10.11 -2.87
C ALA A 106 -1.93 -10.26 -2.83
N ASP A 107 -2.49 -10.61 -1.66
CA ASP A 107 -3.95 -10.61 -1.46
C ASP A 107 -4.53 -9.21 -1.65
N TYR A 108 -3.89 -8.18 -1.06
CA TYR A 108 -4.32 -6.80 -1.23
C TYR A 108 -4.37 -6.40 -2.71
N ALA A 109 -3.32 -6.72 -3.47
CA ALA A 109 -3.24 -6.40 -4.89
C ALA A 109 -4.37 -7.05 -5.67
N LYS A 110 -4.64 -8.34 -5.45
CA LYS A 110 -5.73 -9.08 -6.12
C LYS A 110 -7.10 -8.46 -5.83
N ARG A 111 -7.44 -8.26 -4.55
CA ARG A 111 -8.74 -7.67 -4.16
C ARG A 111 -8.91 -6.27 -4.71
N PHE A 112 -7.85 -5.46 -4.66
CA PHE A 112 -7.91 -4.09 -5.15
C PHE A 112 -7.97 -4.01 -6.68
N ALA A 113 -7.23 -4.87 -7.40
CA ALA A 113 -7.32 -5.00 -8.85
C ALA A 113 -8.76 -5.36 -9.26
N GLN A 114 -9.37 -6.34 -8.60
CA GLN A 114 -10.76 -6.73 -8.84
C GLN A 114 -11.73 -5.56 -8.59
N GLU A 115 -11.56 -4.80 -7.51
CA GLU A 115 -12.38 -3.61 -7.22
C GLU A 115 -12.26 -2.56 -8.33
N LEU A 116 -11.04 -2.27 -8.79
CA LEU A 116 -10.80 -1.31 -9.87
C LEU A 116 -11.39 -1.80 -11.20
N PHE A 117 -11.27 -3.09 -11.48
CA PHE A 117 -11.79 -3.69 -12.69
C PHE A 117 -13.32 -3.67 -12.71
N GLU A 118 -13.97 -4.14 -11.65
CA GLU A 118 -15.43 -4.27 -11.61
C GLU A 118 -16.15 -2.97 -11.31
N ASN A 119 -15.73 -2.25 -10.28
CA ASN A 119 -16.48 -1.09 -9.79
C ASN A 119 -16.07 0.21 -10.49
N ARG A 120 -14.79 0.33 -10.89
CA ARG A 120 -14.27 1.54 -11.57
C ARG A 120 -14.17 1.37 -13.08
N ARG A 121 -14.39 0.17 -13.61
CA ARG A 121 -14.28 -0.16 -15.05
C ARG A 121 -12.91 0.16 -15.64
N PHE A 122 -11.87 0.18 -14.81
CA PHE A 122 -10.50 0.38 -15.26
C PHE A 122 -9.99 -0.85 -15.99
N ALA A 123 -9.15 -0.62 -16.99
CA ALA A 123 -8.47 -1.65 -17.75
C ALA A 123 -7.04 -1.87 -17.23
N PRO A 124 -6.36 -2.96 -17.62
CA PRO A 124 -5.09 -3.41 -17.04
C PRO A 124 -4.02 -2.33 -16.86
N ARG A 125 -3.83 -1.44 -17.86
CA ARG A 125 -2.82 -0.38 -17.78
C ARG A 125 -3.10 0.61 -16.64
N ARG A 126 -4.37 0.95 -16.41
CA ARG A 126 -4.74 1.85 -15.32
C ARG A 126 -4.68 1.15 -13.97
N ILE A 127 -5.10 -0.12 -13.92
CA ILE A 127 -5.02 -0.94 -12.70
C ILE A 127 -3.57 -1.04 -12.23
N ARG A 128 -2.63 -1.37 -13.13
CA ARG A 128 -1.19 -1.39 -12.85
C ARG A 128 -0.72 -0.08 -12.21
N LEU A 129 -1.07 1.05 -12.81
CA LEU A 129 -0.70 2.37 -12.28
C LEU A 129 -1.24 2.61 -10.87
N GLU A 130 -2.49 2.24 -10.59
CA GLU A 130 -3.07 2.41 -9.25
C GLU A 130 -2.43 1.47 -8.21
N LEU A 131 -2.08 0.24 -8.59
CA LEU A 131 -1.33 -0.70 -7.74
C LEU A 131 0.07 -0.16 -7.43
N THR A 132 0.82 0.29 -8.45
CA THR A 132 2.15 0.89 -8.27
C THR A 132 2.10 2.13 -7.39
N ARG A 133 1.07 2.98 -7.51
CA ARG A 133 0.87 4.15 -6.63
C ARG A 133 0.65 3.78 -5.17
N ARG A 134 0.24 2.54 -4.89
CA ARG A 134 0.12 1.99 -3.53
C ARG A 134 1.37 1.23 -3.08
N GLY A 135 2.44 1.27 -3.87
CA GLY A 135 3.71 0.64 -3.53
C GLY A 135 3.74 -0.86 -3.76
N ILE A 136 2.78 -1.42 -4.51
CA ILE A 136 2.80 -2.84 -4.88
C ILE A 136 3.92 -3.07 -5.90
N PRO A 137 4.80 -4.07 -5.70
CA PRO A 137 5.88 -4.38 -6.63
C PRO A 137 5.34 -4.86 -7.98
N SER A 138 6.14 -4.69 -9.04
CA SER A 138 5.70 -5.00 -10.41
C SER A 138 5.25 -6.45 -10.59
N SER A 139 5.93 -7.42 -9.96
CA SER A 139 5.56 -8.83 -10.04
C SER A 139 4.14 -9.07 -9.52
N LEU A 140 3.82 -8.57 -8.32
CA LEU A 140 2.48 -8.68 -7.75
C LEU A 140 1.43 -7.88 -8.53
N CYS A 141 1.84 -6.77 -9.18
CA CYS A 141 0.95 -6.06 -10.10
C CYS A 141 0.53 -6.95 -11.27
N GLU A 142 1.48 -7.63 -11.91
CA GLU A 142 1.18 -8.53 -13.02
C GLU A 142 0.34 -9.72 -12.56
N GLU A 143 0.73 -10.39 -11.46
CA GLU A 143 -0.05 -11.50 -10.90
C GLU A 143 -1.51 -11.12 -10.58
N ALA A 144 -1.73 -9.92 -10.05
CA ALA A 144 -3.07 -9.43 -9.76
C ALA A 144 -3.88 -9.10 -11.03
N ILE A 145 -3.22 -8.66 -12.10
CA ILE A 145 -3.84 -8.35 -13.39
C ILE A 145 -4.14 -9.63 -14.16
N ASP A 146 -3.22 -10.60 -14.17
CA ASP A 146 -3.38 -11.90 -14.84
C ASP A 146 -4.50 -12.74 -14.20
N ALA A 147 -4.82 -12.48 -12.93
CA ALA A 147 -5.96 -13.10 -12.25
C ALA A 147 -7.32 -12.50 -12.64
N LEU A 148 -7.36 -11.41 -13.42
CA LEU A 148 -8.60 -10.79 -13.88
C LEU A 148 -9.14 -11.52 -15.11
N ASP A 149 -10.46 -11.64 -15.21
CA ASP A 149 -11.14 -12.06 -16.44
C ASP A 149 -11.14 -10.91 -17.45
N LEU A 150 -10.21 -10.96 -18.40
CA LEU A 150 -10.02 -9.94 -19.43
C LEU A 150 -10.69 -10.29 -20.77
N ASP A 151 -11.38 -11.42 -20.87
CA ASP A 151 -11.91 -11.94 -22.15
C ASP A 151 -12.92 -10.96 -22.79
N ASN A 152 -13.67 -10.24 -21.95
CA ASN A 152 -14.71 -9.32 -22.39
C ASN A 152 -14.29 -7.84 -22.34
N LEU A 153 -12.98 -7.56 -22.41
CA LEU A 153 -12.48 -6.18 -22.24
C LEU A 153 -13.00 -5.21 -23.33
N GLU A 154 -13.15 -5.68 -24.56
CA GLU A 154 -13.71 -4.87 -25.66
C GLU A 154 -15.19 -4.56 -25.45
N GLU A 155 -15.99 -5.55 -25.02
CA GLU A 155 -17.39 -5.35 -24.70
C GLU A 155 -17.56 -4.36 -23.54
N ARG A 156 -16.74 -4.48 -22.50
CA ARG A 156 -16.73 -3.54 -21.36
C ARG A 156 -16.40 -2.10 -21.80
N ALA A 157 -15.46 -1.94 -22.73
CA ALA A 157 -15.14 -0.64 -23.31
C ALA A 157 -16.33 -0.05 -24.08
N ALA A 158 -16.99 -0.87 -24.91
CA ALA A 158 -18.17 -0.46 -25.66
C ALA A 158 -19.33 -0.06 -24.73
N GLN A 159 -19.62 -0.86 -23.70
CA GLN A 159 -20.63 -0.56 -22.69
C GLN A 159 -20.32 0.75 -21.95
N LEU A 160 -19.05 1.00 -21.60
CA LEU A 160 -18.63 2.25 -20.94
C LEU A 160 -18.84 3.47 -21.84
N VAL A 161 -18.50 3.39 -23.12
CA VAL A 161 -18.74 4.46 -24.10
C VAL A 161 -20.24 4.69 -24.27
N ALA A 162 -21.01 3.62 -24.49
CA ALA A 162 -22.46 3.68 -24.68
C ALA A 162 -23.17 4.32 -23.47
N ALA A 163 -22.80 3.93 -22.25
CA ALA A 163 -23.37 4.50 -21.03
C ALA A 163 -23.07 6.00 -20.86
N ARG A 164 -21.92 6.48 -21.36
CA ARG A 164 -21.49 7.87 -21.15
C ARG A 164 -21.85 8.81 -22.29
N PHE A 165 -21.86 8.31 -23.52
CA PHE A 165 -21.95 9.10 -24.75
C PHE A 165 -23.02 8.58 -25.73
N GLY A 166 -23.66 7.44 -25.47
CA GLY A 166 -24.45 6.74 -26.48
C GLY A 166 -23.54 6.23 -27.62
N ILE A 167 -24.02 6.30 -28.86
CA ILE A 167 -23.21 5.93 -30.05
C ILE A 167 -22.55 7.22 -30.58
N PRO A 168 -21.22 7.39 -30.46
CA PRO A 168 -20.54 8.61 -30.90
C PRO A 168 -20.63 8.78 -32.43
N GLN A 169 -21.27 9.85 -32.92
CA GLN A 169 -21.47 10.08 -34.36
C GLN A 169 -20.47 11.09 -34.93
N THR A 170 -20.02 12.05 -34.12
CA THR A 170 -19.14 13.12 -34.58
C THR A 170 -17.67 12.86 -34.25
N PRO A 171 -16.70 13.39 -35.03
CA PRO A 171 -15.28 13.30 -34.69
C PRO A 171 -14.92 13.93 -33.33
N ALA A 172 -15.71 14.88 -32.84
CA ALA A 172 -15.53 15.47 -31.53
C ALA A 172 -15.95 14.50 -30.41
N GLU A 173 -17.08 13.81 -30.56
CA GLU A 173 -17.54 12.79 -29.61
C GLU A 173 -16.62 11.57 -29.58
N GLN A 174 -16.19 11.09 -30.75
CA GLN A 174 -15.23 9.99 -30.85
C GLN A 174 -13.92 10.31 -30.14
N ARG A 175 -13.38 11.53 -30.31
CA ARG A 175 -12.18 11.98 -29.57
C ARG A 175 -12.40 12.01 -28.05
N ARG A 176 -13.57 12.43 -27.57
CA ARG A 176 -13.89 12.42 -26.13
C ARG A 176 -14.03 10.99 -25.60
N ALA A 177 -14.63 10.09 -26.36
CA ALA A 177 -14.76 8.69 -26.01
C ALA A 177 -13.39 7.98 -25.98
N ALA A 178 -12.52 8.24 -26.98
CA ALA A 178 -11.14 7.75 -26.99
C ALA A 178 -10.39 8.20 -25.73
N ALA A 179 -10.41 9.51 -25.43
CA ALA A 179 -9.75 10.07 -24.26
C ALA A 179 -10.27 9.49 -22.94
N LEU A 180 -11.56 9.14 -22.86
CA LEU A 180 -12.12 8.43 -21.70
C LEU A 180 -11.47 7.05 -21.55
N LEU A 181 -11.50 6.23 -22.61
CA LEU A 181 -10.98 4.87 -22.59
C LEU A 181 -9.47 4.84 -22.32
N GLU A 182 -8.71 5.75 -22.91
CA GLU A 182 -7.27 5.90 -22.64
C GLU A 182 -7.00 6.24 -21.17
N ARG A 183 -7.76 7.18 -20.59
CA ARG A 183 -7.63 7.52 -19.17
C ARG A 183 -7.98 6.35 -18.26
N TYR A 184 -8.91 5.50 -18.70
CA TYR A 184 -9.32 4.28 -18.01
C TYR A 184 -8.36 3.11 -18.29
N GLY A 185 -7.36 3.29 -19.15
CA GLY A 185 -6.26 2.36 -19.37
C GLY A 185 -6.51 1.30 -20.45
N TYR A 186 -7.52 1.48 -21.31
CA TYR A 186 -7.79 0.52 -22.38
C TYR A 186 -6.68 0.53 -23.44
N PRO A 187 -6.29 -0.64 -23.98
CA PRO A 187 -5.34 -0.73 -25.08
C PRO A 187 -5.82 0.03 -26.33
N ALA A 188 -4.89 0.65 -27.05
CA ALA A 188 -5.20 1.42 -28.26
C ALA A 188 -5.93 0.59 -29.34
N ALA A 189 -5.66 -0.71 -29.43
CA ALA A 189 -6.36 -1.63 -30.33
C ALA A 189 -7.87 -1.70 -30.00
N ILE A 190 -8.22 -1.90 -28.73
CA ILE A 190 -9.62 -1.92 -28.26
C ILE A 190 -10.28 -0.55 -28.47
N VAL A 191 -9.58 0.54 -28.13
CA VAL A 191 -10.10 1.90 -28.34
C VAL A 191 -10.46 2.13 -29.81
N ARG A 192 -9.60 1.70 -30.74
CA ARG A 192 -9.83 1.82 -32.17
C ARG A 192 -10.98 0.93 -32.63
N SER A 193 -11.02 -0.32 -32.18
CA SER A 193 -12.08 -1.27 -32.54
C SER A 193 -13.46 -0.75 -32.13
N VAL A 194 -13.61 -0.31 -30.87
CA VAL A 194 -14.88 0.20 -30.32
C VAL A 194 -15.38 1.46 -31.03
N LEU A 195 -14.48 2.36 -31.45
CA LEU A 195 -14.89 3.64 -32.04
C LEU A 195 -15.05 3.61 -33.56
N HIS A 196 -14.36 2.70 -34.24
CA HIS A 196 -14.32 2.66 -35.71
C HIS A 196 -14.82 1.34 -36.31
N GLY A 197 -15.22 0.37 -35.47
CA GLY A 197 -15.76 -0.91 -35.92
C GLY A 197 -14.77 -1.77 -36.71
N THR A 198 -13.47 -1.49 -36.58
CA THR A 198 -12.41 -2.28 -37.23
C THR A 198 -11.98 -3.38 -36.26
N PRO A 199 -12.36 -4.64 -36.47
CA PRO A 199 -11.89 -5.73 -35.61
C PRO A 199 -10.36 -5.75 -35.61
N CYS A 200 -9.78 -6.15 -34.47
CA CYS A 200 -8.35 -6.38 -34.35
C CYS A 200 -7.94 -7.49 -35.33
N GLY A 201 -7.47 -7.12 -36.52
CA GLY A 201 -7.23 -8.05 -37.62
C GLY A 201 -6.06 -9.00 -37.35
N GLU A 202 -6.23 -10.24 -37.80
CA GLU A 202 -5.15 -11.18 -38.10
C GLU A 202 -4.07 -10.46 -38.92
N TYR A 203 -2.82 -10.58 -38.48
CA TYR A 203 -1.68 -10.10 -39.26
C TYR A 203 -1.54 -10.97 -40.52
N SER A 204 -2.00 -10.49 -41.67
CA SER A 204 -1.54 -11.02 -42.94
C SER A 204 -0.16 -10.44 -43.22
N GLU A 205 0.87 -11.27 -43.06
CA GLU A 205 2.15 -11.09 -43.72
C GLU A 205 1.89 -10.98 -45.23
N THR A 206 1.86 -9.77 -45.76
CA THR A 206 2.26 -9.55 -47.14
C THR A 206 3.68 -9.04 -47.08
N GLU A 207 4.60 -10.01 -47.08
CA GLU A 207 5.99 -9.83 -47.45
C GLU A 207 6.08 -9.07 -48.77
N ASP A 208 7.10 -8.22 -48.81
CA ASP A 208 7.65 -7.56 -49.98
C ASP A 208 7.69 -8.46 -51.22
N MET A 209 6.92 -8.12 -52.24
CA MET A 209 7.27 -8.37 -53.64
C MET A 209 6.62 -7.32 -54.54
N LEU A 210 7.32 -6.18 -54.72
CA LEU A 210 7.78 -5.67 -56.03
C LEU A 210 8.45 -4.29 -55.87
#